data_AF-A0A6V7L382-F1
#
_entry.id   AF-A0A6V7L382-F1
#
_cell.length_a   1.000
_cell.length_b   1.000
_cell.length_c   1.000
_cell.angle_alpha   90.00
_cell.angle_beta   90.00
_cell.angle_gamma   90.00
#
_symmetry.space_group_name_H-M   'P 1'
#
loop_
_entity.id
_entity.type
_entity.pdbx_description
1 polymer ?
#
loop_
_entity_poly.entity_id
_entity_poly.type
_entity_poly.pdbx_seq_one_letter_code
_entity_poly.pdbx_strand_id
1 'polypeptide(L)'
;TNYGEFALFFHNTYGGSIIGVLLKPTECVKKDFKVTNVSCRKLDSTGKLVFNAAAMIEDFATLGRGLIDNINVQSKNIALN
;
A
#
# COMPACT_ATOMS: atom_id res chain seq x y z
N THR A 1 -12.83 1.36 -5.30
CA THR A 1 -12.21 1.94 -4.09
C THR A 1 -10.79 2.33 -4.44
N ASN A 2 -10.39 3.56 -4.16
CA ASN A 2 -9.10 4.13 -4.59
C ASN A 2 -8.10 4.07 -3.41
N TYR A 3 -6.81 3.85 -3.70
CA TYR A 3 -5.73 3.89 -2.73
C TYR A 3 -5.49 5.26 -2.09
N GLY A 4 -6.15 6.33 -2.56
CA GLY A 4 -6.00 7.70 -2.01
C GLY A 4 -6.32 7.85 -0.51
N GLU A 5 -7.08 6.93 0.08
CA GLU A 5 -7.26 6.89 1.53
C GLU A 5 -5.99 6.43 2.26
N PHE A 6 -5.22 5.51 1.66
CA PHE A 6 -4.07 4.82 2.26
C PHE A 6 -2.72 5.39 1.86
N ALA A 7 -2.61 5.97 0.67
CA ALA A 7 -1.35 6.40 0.08
C ALA A 7 -1.47 7.72 -0.68
N LEU A 8 -0.36 8.45 -0.72
CA LEU A 8 -0.14 9.61 -1.58
C LEU A 8 0.74 9.19 -2.75
N PHE A 9 0.39 9.63 -3.95
CA PHE A 9 1.11 9.34 -5.19
C PHE A 9 1.75 10.62 -5.71
N PHE A 10 3.03 10.54 -6.04
CA PHE A 10 3.82 11.62 -6.59
C PHE A 10 4.36 11.17 -7.94
N HIS A 11 4.09 11.96 -8.98
CA HIS A 11 4.67 11.73 -10.29
C HIS A 11 4.86 13.08 -10.98
N ASN A 12 5.71 13.11 -11.99
CA ASN A 12 5.82 14.28 -12.85
C ASN A 12 4.91 14.09 -14.07
N THR A 13 3.93 14.97 -14.22
CA THR A 13 2.91 14.91 -15.29
C THR A 13 3.48 15.24 -16.67
N TYR A 14 4.60 15.97 -16.74
CA TYR A 14 5.18 16.45 -18.00
C TYR A 14 6.36 15.60 -18.48
N GLY A 15 6.74 14.56 -17.74
CA GLY A 15 7.82 13.63 -18.11
C GLY A 15 8.40 12.91 -16.90
N GLY A 16 9.08 11.78 -17.11
CA GLY A 16 9.63 10.93 -16.05
C GLY A 16 8.93 9.57 -15.98
N SER A 17 9.64 8.58 -15.46
CA SER A 17 9.22 7.17 -15.44
C SER A 17 9.01 6.62 -14.02
N ILE A 18 9.05 7.49 -13.01
CA ILE A 18 8.99 7.09 -11.59
C ILE A 18 7.72 7.63 -10.96
N ILE A 19 7.02 6.75 -10.25
CA ILE A 19 5.91 7.08 -9.35
C ILE A 19 6.39 6.86 -7.92
N GLY A 20 6.47 7.94 -7.14
CA GLY A 20 6.70 7.88 -5.71
C GLY A 20 5.40 7.58 -4.97
N VAL A 21 5.43 6.66 -4.01
CA VAL A 21 4.26 6.31 -3.20
C VAL A 21 4.62 6.46 -1.72
N LEU A 22 3.83 7.24 -0.99
CA LEU A 22 3.96 7.42 0.46
C LEU A 22 2.73 6.90 1.17
N LEU A 23 2.89 5.86 1.98
CA LEU A 23 1.83 5.36 2.85
C LEU A 23 1.55 6.35 3.97
N LYS A 24 0.27 6.59 4.27
CA LYS A 24 -0.12 7.42 5.41
C LYS A 24 0.18 6.68 6.71
N PRO A 25 0.95 7.25 7.65
CA PRO A 25 1.30 6.57 8.90
C PRO A 25 0.09 6.11 9.73
N THR A 26 -1.03 6.82 9.65
CA THR A 26 -2.29 6.50 10.35
C THR A 26 -2.87 5.16 9.92
N GLU A 27 -2.64 4.73 8.67
CA GLU A 27 -3.19 3.48 8.16
C GLU A 27 -2.35 2.27 8.51
N CYS A 28 -1.08 2.47 8.88
CA CYS A 28 -0.16 1.45 9.39
C CYS A 28 -0.45 1.03 10.84
N VAL A 29 -1.33 1.75 11.54
CA VAL A 29 -1.71 1.42 12.93
C VAL A 29 -2.66 0.23 12.96
N LYS A 30 -2.47 -0.68 13.92
CA LYS A 30 -3.39 -1.81 14.14
C LYS A 30 -4.78 -1.29 14.52
N LYS A 31 -5.83 -1.80 13.89
CA LYS A 31 -7.22 -1.44 14.21
C LYS A 31 -7.99 -2.68 14.66
N ASP A 32 -9.00 -2.49 15.51
CA ASP A 32 -9.92 -3.58 15.84
C ASP A 32 -10.77 -3.93 14.63
N PHE A 33 -11.22 -5.18 14.56
CA PHE A 33 -12.06 -5.67 13.48
C PHE A 33 -13.40 -4.91 13.47
N LYS A 34 -13.59 -4.10 12.44
CA LYS A 34 -14.86 -3.46 12.09
C LYS A 34 -14.99 -3.54 10.58
N VAL A 35 -16.20 -3.77 10.07
CA VAL A 35 -16.46 -3.90 8.62
C VAL A 35 -15.91 -2.70 7.84
N THR A 36 -16.02 -1.49 8.40
CA THR A 36 -15.49 -0.25 7.81
C THR A 36 -13.96 -0.19 7.72
N ASN A 37 -13.23 -1.02 8.47
CA ASN A 37 -11.77 -0.98 8.58
C ASN A 37 -11.06 -2.07 7.77
N VAL A 38 -11.80 -2.97 7.10
CA VAL A 38 -11.26 -4.18 6.45
C VAL A 38 -10.46 -3.87 5.18
N SER A 39 -10.80 -2.78 4.48
CA SER A 39 -10.14 -2.38 3.23
C SER A 39 -8.61 -2.28 3.37
N CYS A 40 -7.87 -2.90 2.44
CA CYS A 40 -6.40 -2.98 2.41
C CYS A 40 -5.74 -3.55 3.69
N ARG A 41 -6.49 -4.29 4.52
CA ARG A 41 -5.99 -4.90 5.75
C ARG A 41 -6.15 -6.42 5.76
N LYS A 42 -5.31 -7.09 6.55
CA LYS A 42 -5.44 -8.50 6.91
C LYS A 42 -5.51 -8.66 8.42
N LEU A 43 -6.05 -9.77 8.91
CA LEU A 43 -5.97 -10.10 10.33
C LEU A 43 -4.55 -10.57 10.67
N ASP A 44 -4.02 -10.09 11.78
CA ASP A 44 -2.85 -10.67 12.41
C ASP A 44 -3.21 -11.82 13.36
N SER A 45 -2.20 -12.48 13.92
CA SER A 45 -2.37 -13.58 14.87
C SER A 45 -3.07 -13.16 16.18
N THR A 46 -3.17 -11.86 16.46
CA THR A 46 -3.85 -11.30 17.63
C THR A 46 -5.32 -10.95 17.36
N GLY A 47 -5.81 -11.19 16.13
CA GLY A 47 -7.16 -10.84 15.71
C GLY A 47 -7.36 -9.35 15.40
N LYS A 48 -6.27 -8.57 15.32
CA LYS A 48 -6.33 -7.16 14.92
C LYS A 48 -6.09 -7.01 13.42
N LEU A 49 -6.72 -6.00 12.83
CA LEU A 49 -6.51 -5.64 11.44
C LEU A 49 -5.20 -4.87 11.30
N VAL A 50 -4.30 -5.38 10.46
CA VAL A 50 -3.02 -4.76 10.10
C VAL A 50 -2.99 -4.44 8.61
N PHE A 51 -2.32 -3.36 8.23
CA PHE A 51 -2.18 -2.97 6.83
C PHE A 51 -1.45 -4.04 6.02
N ASN A 52 -2.02 -4.47 4.90
CA ASN A 52 -1.44 -5.50 4.06
C ASN A 52 -0.63 -4.88 2.91
N ALA A 53 0.53 -4.31 3.25
CA ALA A 53 1.38 -3.63 2.28
C ALA A 53 1.84 -4.56 1.15
N ALA A 54 2.10 -5.84 1.44
CA ALA A 54 2.50 -6.82 0.43
C ALA A 54 1.45 -6.99 -0.68
N ALA A 55 0.18 -7.13 -0.31
CA ALA A 55 -0.91 -7.22 -1.29
C ALA A 55 -1.07 -5.92 -2.09
N MET A 56 -0.89 -4.75 -1.45
CA MET A 56 -0.93 -3.47 -2.18
C MET A 56 0.21 -3.35 -3.22
N ILE A 57 1.40 -3.84 -2.89
CA ILE A 57 2.54 -3.84 -3.82
C ILE A 57 2.28 -4.81 -4.98
N GLU A 58 1.72 -5.98 -4.69
CA GLU A 58 1.29 -6.94 -5.72
C GLU A 58 0.20 -6.36 -6.64
N ASP A 59 -0.76 -5.64 -6.06
CA ASP A 59 -1.78 -4.91 -6.84
C ASP A 59 -1.13 -3.89 -7.77
N PHE A 60 -0.14 -3.13 -7.31
CA PHE A 60 0.59 -2.18 -8.17
C PHE A 60 1.26 -2.89 -9.34
N ALA A 61 1.98 -3.98 -9.08
CA ALA A 61 2.62 -4.77 -10.14
C ALA A 61 1.60 -5.36 -11.13
N THR A 62 0.43 -5.78 -10.64
CA THR A 62 -0.64 -6.34 -11.47
C THR A 62 -1.33 -5.28 -12.31
N LEU A 63 -1.68 -4.13 -11.72
CA LEU A 63 -2.34 -3.01 -12.40
C LEU A 63 -1.41 -2.35 -13.43
N GLY A 64 -0.12 -2.25 -13.12
CA GLY A 64 0.90 -1.69 -14.01
C GLY A 64 1.60 -2.73 -14.87
N ARG A 65 1.03 -3.93 -15.06
CA ARG A 65 1.65 -5.00 -15.84
C ARG A 65 1.98 -4.52 -17.25
N GLY A 66 3.24 -4.68 -17.66
CA GLY A 66 3.75 -4.22 -18.96
C GLY A 66 4.16 -2.75 -19.02
N LEU A 67 4.02 -2.01 -17.92
CA LEU A 67 4.49 -0.62 -17.77
C LEU A 67 5.49 -0.48 -16.61
N ILE A 68 5.32 -1.25 -15.54
CA ILE A 68 6.20 -1.22 -14.37
C ILE A 68 7.37 -2.16 -14.60
N ASP A 69 8.56 -1.60 -14.63
CA ASP A 69 9.82 -2.38 -14.69
C ASP A 69 10.25 -2.90 -13.31
N ASN A 70 10.07 -2.09 -12.26
CA ASN A 70 10.50 -2.42 -10.90
C ASN A 70 9.68 -1.67 -9.84
N ILE A 71 9.48 -2.28 -8.67
CA ILE A 71 8.97 -1.61 -7.46
C ILE A 71 10.02 -1.74 -6.34
N ASN A 72 10.56 -0.60 -5.89
CA ASN A 72 11.54 -0.54 -4.82
C ASN A 72 10.92 -0.02 -3.51
N VAL A 73 10.95 -0.84 -2.46
CA VAL A 73 10.37 -0.52 -1.14
C VAL A 73 11.47 -0.05 -0.19
N GLN A 74 11.49 1.25 0.13
CA GLN A 74 12.52 1.87 0.99
C GLN A 74 12.05 2.14 2.43
N SER A 75 11.07 1.40 2.94
CA SER A 75 10.51 1.64 4.27
C SER A 75 10.85 0.52 5.25
N LYS A 76 11.44 0.87 6.39
CA LYS A 76 11.68 -0.05 7.51
C LYS A 76 10.38 -0.49 8.20
N ASN A 77 9.29 0.26 8.01
CA ASN A 77 7.99 0.00 8.63
C ASN A 77 7.07 -0.86 7.75
N ILE A 78 7.50 -1.23 6.54
CA ILE A 78 6.75 -2.12 5.66
C ILE A 78 7.33 -3.52 5.80
N ALA A 79 6.56 -4.41 6.40
CA ALA A 79 6.91 -5.82 6.54
C ALA A 79 6.43 -6.56 5.28
N LEU A 80 7.37 -6.97 4.44
CA LEU A 80 7.14 -7.84 3.28
C LEU A 80 7.32 -9.29 3.76
N ASN A 81 6.28 -9.82 4.40
CA ASN A 81 6.27 -11.20 4.90
C ASN A 81 5.65 -12.12 3.86
#